data_AF-T1C964-F1
#
_entry.id   AF-T1C964-F1
#
_cell.length_a   1.000
_cell.length_b   1.000
_cell.length_c   1.000
_cell.angle_alpha   90.00
_cell.angle_beta   90.00
_cell.angle_gamma   90.00
#
_symmetry.space_group_name_H-M   'P 1'
#
loop_
_entity.id
_entity.type
_entity.pdbx_description
1 polymer ?
#
loop_
_entity_poly.entity_id
_entity_poly.type
_entity_poly.pdbx_seq_one_letter_code
_entity_poly.pdbx_strand_id
1 'polypeptide(L)'
;SIFTQNCVACHGANGKGDGPTGAFLSPHPANLTTAKFWKQTDGAIFWKITNGKSPMPSFQDSLSRKQRWQVIDYLRHTFDPNKSK
;
A
#
# COMPACT_ATOMS: atom_id res chain seq x y z
N SER A 1 1.11 -2.81 -12.38
CA SER A 1 1.50 -3.76 -11.30
C SER A 1 0.26 -4.20 -10.53
N ILE A 2 0.36 -5.17 -9.61
CA ILE A 2 -0.75 -5.53 -8.70
C ILE A 2 -1.23 -4.30 -7.92
N PHE A 3 -0.30 -3.41 -7.54
CA PHE A 3 -0.62 -2.12 -6.91
C PHE A 3 -1.50 -1.22 -7.79
N THR A 4 -1.16 -1.07 -9.08
CA THR A 4 -1.95 -0.25 -10.02
C THR A 4 -3.40 -0.69 -10.11
N GLN A 5 -3.64 -2.01 -10.13
CA GLN A 5 -4.97 -2.57 -10.33
C GLN A 5 -5.82 -2.54 -9.06
N ASN A 6 -5.21 -2.63 -7.87
CA ASN A 6 -5.93 -2.89 -6.62
C ASN A 6 -5.81 -1.78 -5.57
N CYS A 7 -4.79 -0.92 -5.66
CA CYS A 7 -4.44 0.01 -4.58
C CYS A 7 -4.52 1.48 -4.99
N VAL A 8 -4.29 1.79 -6.27
CA VAL A 8 -4.18 3.18 -6.77
C VAL A 8 -5.44 4.01 -6.57
N ALA A 9 -6.63 3.41 -6.65
CA ALA A 9 -7.89 4.15 -6.45
C ALA A 9 -7.96 4.86 -5.09
N CYS A 10 -7.35 4.27 -4.06
CA CYS A 10 -7.27 4.87 -2.72
C CYS A 10 -5.91 5.51 -2.43
N HIS A 11 -4.81 4.84 -2.77
CA HIS A 11 -3.46 5.29 -2.41
C HIS A 11 -2.84 6.29 -3.41
N GLY A 12 -3.45 6.48 -4.58
CA GLY A 12 -2.94 7.35 -5.62
C GLY A 12 -1.80 6.72 -6.43
N ALA A 13 -1.58 7.21 -7.65
CA ALA A 13 -0.49 6.73 -8.52
C ALA A 13 0.90 7.01 -7.92
N ASN A 14 1.01 8.09 -7.15
CA ASN A 14 2.24 8.50 -6.46
C ASN A 14 2.33 7.97 -5.02
N GLY A 15 1.39 7.11 -4.58
CA GLY A 15 1.41 6.50 -3.26
C GLY A 15 1.16 7.47 -2.10
N LYS A 16 0.64 8.68 -2.34
CA LYS A 16 0.49 9.73 -1.31
C LYS A 16 -0.79 9.61 -0.48
N GLY A 17 -1.66 8.64 -0.77
CA GLY A 17 -2.97 8.51 -0.13
C GLY A 17 -4.02 9.45 -0.73
N ASP A 18 -3.74 10.01 -1.91
CA ASP A 18 -4.52 11.01 -2.63
C ASP A 18 -5.26 10.42 -3.83
N GLY A 19 -5.54 9.11 -3.81
CA GLY A 19 -6.34 8.47 -4.84
C GLY A 19 -7.76 9.06 -4.91
N PRO A 20 -8.43 9.01 -6.07
CA PRO A 20 -9.74 9.62 -6.27
C PRO A 20 -10.79 9.15 -5.24
N THR A 21 -10.70 7.89 -4.79
CA THR A 21 -11.54 7.38 -3.70
C THR A 21 -10.96 7.73 -2.32
N GLY A 22 -9.64 7.67 -2.17
CA GLY A 22 -8.93 7.92 -0.91
C GLY A 22 -9.11 9.32 -0.33
N ALA A 23 -9.31 10.31 -1.21
CA ALA A 23 -9.58 11.69 -0.83
C ALA A 23 -10.88 11.89 -0.02
N PHE A 24 -11.82 10.93 -0.08
CA PHE A 24 -13.11 11.00 0.62
C PHE A 24 -13.22 10.03 1.80
N LEU A 25 -12.16 9.27 2.10
CA LEU A 25 -12.16 8.25 3.16
C LEU A 25 -11.72 8.82 4.52
N SER A 26 -12.35 8.34 5.59
CA SER A 26 -11.92 8.61 6.97
C SER A 26 -11.73 7.29 7.74
N PRO A 27 -10.51 7.02 8.26
CA PRO A 27 -9.29 7.78 8.06
C PRO A 27 -8.78 7.75 6.61
N HIS A 28 -8.03 8.78 6.23
CA HIS A 28 -7.36 8.81 4.93
C HIS A 28 -6.35 7.68 4.78
N PRO A 29 -6.15 7.15 3.55
CA PRO A 29 -5.08 6.19 3.28
C PRO A 29 -3.70 6.75 3.64
N ALA A 30 -2.82 5.88 4.12
CA ALA A 30 -1.47 6.29 4.51
C ALA A 30 -0.66 6.80 3.29
N ASN A 31 0.16 7.82 3.54
CA ASN A 31 1.17 8.26 2.59
C ASN A 31 2.38 7.32 2.62
N LEU A 32 2.50 6.52 1.55
CA LEU A 32 3.48 5.46 1.35
C LEU A 32 4.87 6.00 0.99
N THR A 33 5.05 7.31 0.78
CA THR A 33 6.36 7.91 0.43
C THR A 33 7.11 8.46 1.65
N THR A 34 6.50 8.40 2.84
CA THR A 34 7.08 9.00 4.05
C THR A 34 8.08 8.07 4.72
N ALA A 35 9.21 8.61 5.21
CA ALA A 35 10.16 7.83 6.01
C ALA A 35 9.49 7.19 7.24
N LYS A 36 8.47 7.86 7.82
CA LYS A 36 7.67 7.32 8.92
C LYS A 36 6.96 6.03 8.54
N PHE A 37 6.35 5.95 7.36
CA PHE A 37 5.73 4.72 6.87
C PHE A 37 6.77 3.60 6.74
N TRP A 38 7.96 3.91 6.23
CA TRP A 38 9.02 2.93 5.98
C TRP A 38 9.82 2.47 7.19
N LYS A 39 9.56 3.01 8.39
CA LYS A 39 10.03 2.43 9.66
C LYS A 39 9.41 1.07 9.97
N GLN A 40 8.37 0.68 9.22
CA GLN A 40 7.72 -0.61 9.35
C GLN A 40 8.52 -1.71 8.64
N THR A 41 8.48 -2.93 9.19
CA THR A 41 8.98 -4.12 8.50
C THR A 41 8.07 -4.52 7.35
N ASP A 42 8.63 -5.23 6.37
CA ASP A 42 7.83 -5.76 5.25
C ASP A 42 6.74 -6.71 5.73
N GLY A 43 7.00 -7.50 6.78
CA GLY A 43 6.00 -8.35 7.40
C GLY A 43 4.81 -7.57 7.98
N ALA A 44 5.05 -6.39 8.57
CA ALA A 44 3.97 -5.53 9.06
C ALA A 44 3.12 -4.97 7.91
N ILE A 45 3.75 -4.58 6.80
CA ILE A 45 3.04 -4.12 5.60
C ILE A 45 2.24 -5.28 4.97
N PHE A 46 2.84 -6.46 4.88
CA PHE A 46 2.19 -7.68 4.40
C PHE A 46 0.95 -8.03 5.22
N TRP A 47 1.06 -7.94 6.54
CA TRP A 47 -0.05 -8.21 7.45
C TRP A 47 -1.21 -7.23 7.21
N LYS A 48 -0.92 -5.94 6.99
CA LYS A 48 -1.94 -4.91 6.71
C LYS A 48 -2.65 -5.15 5.38
N ILE A 49 -1.92 -5.50 4.33
CA ILE A 49 -2.52 -5.86 3.03
C ILE A 49 -3.37 -7.12 3.18
N THR A 50 -2.89 -8.10 3.94
CA THR A 50 -3.58 -9.38 4.12
C THR A 50 -4.88 -9.20 4.90
N ASN A 51 -4.88 -8.48 6.01
CA ASN A 51 -6.04 -8.42 6.92
C ASN A 51 -6.95 -7.21 6.67
N GLY A 52 -6.42 -6.13 6.08
CA GLY A 52 -7.13 -4.86 5.99
C GLY A 52 -7.40 -4.21 7.35
N LYS A 53 -8.00 -3.02 7.29
CA LYS A 53 -8.60 -2.31 8.43
C LYS A 53 -9.48 -1.21 7.85
N SER A 54 -10.76 -1.18 8.25
CA SER A 54 -11.73 -0.21 7.71
C SER A 54 -11.14 1.21 7.66
N PRO A 55 -11.21 1.90 6.50
CA PRO A 55 -11.95 1.54 5.28
C PRO A 55 -11.18 0.66 4.27
N MET A 56 -9.92 0.30 4.54
CA MET A 56 -9.14 -0.57 3.66
C MET A 56 -9.61 -2.03 3.79
N PRO A 57 -10.04 -2.68 2.68
CA PRO A 57 -10.48 -4.07 2.72
C PRO A 57 -9.31 -5.03 2.97
N SER A 58 -9.66 -6.24 3.39
CA SER A 58 -8.75 -7.38 3.36
C SER A 58 -8.48 -7.79 1.90
N PHE A 59 -7.23 -8.17 1.60
CA PHE A 59 -6.88 -8.79 0.32
C PHE A 59 -6.49 -10.27 0.48
N GLN A 60 -6.89 -10.90 1.60
CA GLN A 60 -6.59 -12.30 1.86
C GLN A 60 -7.14 -13.22 0.76
N ASP A 61 -8.39 -12.97 0.36
CA ASP A 61 -9.16 -13.84 -0.54
C ASP A 61 -9.09 -13.41 -2.01
N SER A 62 -8.76 -12.14 -2.27
CA SER A 62 -8.68 -11.58 -3.63
C SER A 62 -7.29 -11.65 -4.26
N LEU A 63 -6.23 -11.72 -3.45
CA LEU A 63 -4.85 -11.82 -3.92
C LEU A 63 -4.16 -13.04 -3.31
N SER A 64 -3.41 -13.79 -4.09
CA SER A 64 -2.54 -14.85 -3.56
C SER A 64 -1.45 -14.29 -2.64
N ARG A 65 -0.89 -15.14 -1.76
CA ARG A 65 0.27 -14.77 -0.92
C ARG A 65 1.42 -14.18 -1.76
N LYS A 66 1.69 -14.75 -2.94
CA LYS A 66 2.72 -14.26 -3.87
C LYS A 66 2.41 -12.85 -4.38
N GLN A 67 1.16 -12.60 -4.80
CA GLN A 67 0.74 -11.28 -5.29
C GLN A 67 0.82 -10.22 -4.20
N ARG A 68 0.48 -10.55 -2.94
CA ARG A 68 0.64 -9.62 -1.81
C ARG A 68 2.10 -9.24 -1.56
N TRP A 69 3.05 -10.17 -1.72
CA TRP A 69 4.48 -9.86 -1.67
C TRP A 69 4.95 -9.01 -2.85
N GLN A 70 4.42 -9.26 -4.06
CA GLN A 70 4.72 -8.42 -5.23
C GLN A 70 4.24 -6.97 -5.06
N VAL A 71 3.16 -6.74 -4.28
CA VAL A 71 2.78 -5.37 -3.91
C VAL A 71 3.88 -4.72 -3.08
N ILE A 72 4.39 -5.39 -2.05
CA ILE A 72 5.44 -4.84 -1.17
C ILE A 72 6.71 -4.55 -1.96
N ASP A 73 7.11 -5.47 -2.84
CA ASP A 73 8.27 -5.28 -3.71
C ASP A 73 8.12 -4.03 -4.60
N TYR A 74 6.93 -3.84 -5.19
CA TYR A 74 6.61 -2.63 -5.93
C TYR A 74 6.67 -1.38 -5.05
N LEU A 75 6.09 -1.42 -3.85
CA LEU A 75 6.12 -0.27 -2.92
C LEU A 75 7.56 0.09 -2.55
N ARG A 76 8.41 -0.91 -2.25
CA ARG A 76 9.81 -0.70 -1.87
C ARG A 76 10.62 -0.07 -2.99
N HIS A 77 10.45 -0.53 -4.22
CA HIS A 77 11.16 0.01 -5.37
C HIS A 77 10.64 1.38 -5.82
N THR A 78 9.37 1.69 -5.55
CA THR A 78 8.73 2.91 -6.09
C THR A 78 8.65 4.05 -5.09
N PHE A 79 8.43 3.75 -3.81
CA PHE A 79 8.05 4.76 -2.80
C PHE A 79 8.95 4.80 -1.57
N ASP A 80 9.89 3.85 -1.38
CA ASP A 80 10.83 3.90 -0.24
C ASP A 80 11.92 4.95 -0.48
N PRO A 81 11.92 6.07 0.28
CA PRO A 81 12.92 7.11 0.11
C PRO A 81 14.31 6.67 0.62
N ASN A 82 14.40 5.55 1.34
CA ASN A 82 15.66 5.07 1.92
C ASN A 82 16.36 4.03 1.04
N LYS A 83 15.69 3.47 0.02
CA LYS A 83 16.37 2.67 -0.99
C LYS A 83 17.09 3.64 -1.92
N SER A 84 18.42 3.55 -1.98
CA SER A 84 19.19 4.12 -3.07
C SER A 84 18.60 3.60 -4.38
N LYS A 85 18.29 4.52 -5.31
CA LYS A 85 17.91 4.17 -6.68
C LYS A 85 18.98 3.32 -7.34
#